data_AF-A0A7K3Z4Q7-F1
#
_entry.id   AF-A0A7K3Z4Q7-F1
#
_cell.length_a   1.000
_cell.length_b   1.000
_cell.length_c   1.000
_cell.angle_alpha   90.00
_cell.angle_beta   90.00
_cell.angle_gamma   90.00
#
_symmetry.space_group_name_H-M   'P 1'
#
loop_
_entity.id
_entity.type
_entity.pdbx_description
1 polymer ?
#
loop_
_entity_poly.entity_id
_entity_poly.type
_entity_poly.pdbx_seq_one_letter_code
_entity_poly.pdbx_strand_id
1 'polypeptide(L)'
;MTVIEYTTTQNLSSTINLASDGLLRGVGSKQIIINSTANPIISVASNLSDLVKTALIENVIIFGNGTNTAILLQNVFNCQIRNVSIVNCDTGVKLTSTGSGWSQSNHIQHVRMSYVNKGVQFAPGGTNNFGFTHIEDVNISLNNSQNLNGIEIGTGCKPYSSFIKANVWSSQQCNGIYCDGEIKYCLINFNHEKTTSGAAGCGVYLGSNAVIGSSINQSFFVAAGNLGSAVCNPYSKANDIVYKTY
;
A
#
# COMPACT_ATOMS: atom_id res chain seq x y z
N MET A 1 15.47 16.51 13.56
CA MET A 1 15.28 16.20 12.14
C MET A 1 16.59 15.67 11.56
N THR A 2 16.66 14.36 11.35
CA THR A 2 17.78 13.71 10.66
C THR A 2 17.56 13.80 9.15
N VAL A 3 18.57 14.21 8.39
CA VAL A 3 18.48 14.32 6.92
C VAL A 3 19.42 13.30 6.28
N ILE A 4 18.87 12.47 5.38
CA ILE A 4 19.60 11.53 4.54
C ILE A 4 19.38 11.94 3.08
N GLU A 5 20.45 12.40 2.44
CA GLU A 5 20.43 12.85 1.06
C GLU A 5 21.32 11.99 0.19
N TYR A 6 20.78 11.56 -0.94
CA TYR A 6 21.56 10.90 -1.97
C TYR A 6 21.58 11.76 -3.22
N THR A 7 22.77 11.95 -3.79
CA THR A 7 23.00 12.65 -5.07
C THR A 7 23.36 11.69 -6.20
N THR A 8 23.68 10.44 -5.86
CA THR A 8 24.05 9.36 -6.78
C THR A 8 23.37 8.06 -6.37
N THR A 9 23.28 7.11 -7.30
CA THR A 9 22.77 5.76 -7.02
C THR A 9 23.49 5.14 -5.81
N GLN A 10 22.71 4.51 -4.94
CA GLN A 10 23.19 3.81 -3.75
C GLN A 10 23.01 2.30 -3.93
N ASN A 11 23.97 1.52 -3.45
CA ASN A 11 23.86 0.07 -3.34
C ASN A 11 24.03 -0.29 -1.86
N LEU A 12 22.98 -0.81 -1.25
CA LEU A 12 22.91 -1.05 0.19
C LEU A 12 22.64 -2.53 0.49
N SER A 13 23.28 -3.04 1.53
CA SER A 13 22.99 -4.37 2.10
C SER A 13 22.26 -4.29 3.44
N SER A 14 22.15 -3.10 4.02
CA SER A 14 21.50 -2.84 5.30
C SER A 14 20.26 -1.96 5.14
N THR A 15 19.33 -2.10 6.08
CA THR A 15 18.12 -1.29 6.15
C THR A 15 18.46 0.17 6.47
N ILE A 16 17.86 1.10 5.73
CA ILE A 16 17.86 2.51 6.11
C ILE A 16 16.87 2.68 7.26
N ASN A 17 17.38 3.01 8.45
CA ASN A 17 16.55 3.35 9.60
C ASN A 17 16.30 4.85 9.63
N LEU A 18 15.16 5.28 9.09
CA LEU A 18 14.77 6.69 9.07
C LEU A 18 14.17 7.09 10.43
N ALA A 19 14.64 8.18 11.01
CA ALA A 19 14.09 8.72 12.26
C ALA A 19 12.61 9.14 12.07
N SER A 20 11.85 9.22 13.17
CA SER A 20 10.43 9.59 13.16
C SER A 20 10.15 11.01 12.68
N ASP A 21 11.14 11.89 12.73
CA ASP A 21 11.15 13.24 12.15
C ASP A 21 12.20 13.38 11.04
N GLY A 22 12.59 12.26 10.44
CA GLY A 22 13.66 12.20 9.46
C GLY A 22 13.19 12.52 8.03
N LEU A 23 14.10 13.05 7.22
CA LEU A 23 13.94 13.25 5.79
C LEU A 23 14.90 12.33 5.03
N LEU A 24 14.37 11.48 4.15
CA LEU A 24 15.14 10.73 3.16
C LEU A 24 14.78 11.26 1.76
N ARG A 25 15.77 11.76 1.02
CA ARG A 25 15.52 12.25 -0.34
C ARG A 25 16.62 11.99 -1.35
N GLY A 26 16.21 11.84 -2.61
CA GLY A 26 17.08 12.01 -3.76
C GLY A 26 17.20 13.49 -4.12
N VAL A 27 18.41 13.95 -4.39
CA VAL A 27 18.71 15.35 -4.73
C VAL A 27 19.04 15.47 -6.23
N GLY A 28 18.43 16.45 -6.89
CA GLY A 28 18.66 16.78 -8.30
C GLY A 28 17.40 16.74 -9.16
N SER A 29 17.57 16.91 -10.47
CA SER A 29 16.49 16.93 -11.47
C SER A 29 15.93 15.54 -11.82
N LYS A 30 16.41 14.48 -11.16
CA LYS A 30 15.97 13.10 -11.35
C LYS A 30 15.86 12.38 -10.01
N GLN A 31 15.00 11.36 -9.95
CA GLN A 31 14.95 10.47 -8.80
C GLN A 31 16.27 9.68 -8.70
N ILE A 32 16.77 9.51 -7.48
CA ILE A 32 17.99 8.75 -7.20
C ILE A 32 17.64 7.31 -6.86
N ILE A 33 18.39 6.36 -7.43
CA ILE A 33 18.15 4.93 -7.26
C ILE A 33 18.81 4.43 -5.97
N ILE A 34 18.05 3.70 -5.16
CA ILE A 34 18.50 2.92 -4.01
C ILE A 34 18.32 1.45 -4.38
N ASN A 35 19.40 0.79 -4.78
CA ASN A 35 19.43 -0.66 -4.96
C ASN A 35 19.69 -1.30 -3.60
N SER A 36 18.82 -2.21 -3.14
CA SER A 36 19.01 -2.84 -1.85
C SER A 36 18.51 -4.28 -1.80
N THR A 37 19.23 -5.11 -1.04
CA THR A 37 18.82 -6.47 -0.68
C THR A 37 18.28 -6.56 0.76
N ALA A 38 18.27 -5.45 1.51
CA ALA A 38 17.79 -5.41 2.89
C ALA A 38 16.27 -5.60 2.98
N ASN A 39 15.77 -6.17 4.07
CA ASN A 39 14.34 -6.40 4.27
C ASN A 39 13.89 -5.99 5.69
N PRO A 40 13.16 -4.87 5.86
CA PRO A 40 12.76 -3.92 4.82
C PRO A 40 13.95 -3.11 4.26
N ILE A 41 13.78 -2.47 3.10
CA ILE A 41 14.80 -1.57 2.54
C ILE A 41 14.86 -0.27 3.36
N ILE A 42 13.70 0.33 3.65
CA ILE A 42 13.54 1.47 4.54
C ILE A 42 12.60 1.09 5.68
N SER A 43 13.03 1.36 6.92
CA SER A 43 12.21 1.26 8.12
C SER A 43 12.09 2.64 8.74
N VAL A 44 10.86 3.10 8.98
CA VAL A 44 10.61 4.37 9.67
C VAL A 44 10.45 4.09 11.16
N ALA A 45 11.20 4.83 11.97
CA ALA A 45 11.14 4.70 13.42
C ALA A 45 9.76 5.10 13.96
N SER A 46 9.27 4.33 14.93
CA SER A 46 8.03 4.61 15.66
C SER A 46 8.02 6.03 16.27
N ASN A 47 6.85 6.64 16.29
CA ASN A 47 6.58 7.94 16.90
C ASN A 47 5.39 7.92 17.86
N LEU A 48 5.05 6.77 18.43
CA LEU A 48 3.93 6.65 19.39
C LEU A 48 4.05 7.57 20.62
N SER A 49 5.27 7.95 21.01
CA SER A 49 5.50 8.89 22.11
C SER A 49 5.31 10.35 21.72
N ASP A 50 5.27 10.66 20.42
CA ASP A 50 5.17 12.01 19.89
C ASP A 50 4.58 12.00 18.47
N LEU A 51 3.24 12.03 18.41
CA LEU A 51 2.47 11.86 17.18
C LEU A 51 2.58 13.03 16.19
N VAL A 52 3.19 14.16 16.58
CA VAL A 52 3.40 15.30 15.68
C VAL A 52 4.65 15.14 14.81
N LYS A 53 5.54 14.20 15.14
CA LYS A 53 6.71 13.91 14.31
C LYS A 53 6.30 13.32 12.97
N THR A 54 6.90 13.84 11.91
CA THR A 54 6.54 13.53 10.52
C THR A 54 7.81 13.13 9.78
N ALA A 55 7.94 11.84 9.47
CA ALA A 55 9.01 11.35 8.60
C ALA A 55 8.62 11.56 7.13
N LEU A 56 9.57 11.93 6.28
CA LEU A 56 9.35 12.19 4.85
C LEU A 56 10.32 11.37 4.00
N ILE A 57 9.78 10.62 3.04
CA ILE A 57 10.53 9.90 2.01
C ILE A 57 10.12 10.44 0.65
N GLU A 58 11.08 10.97 -0.13
CA GLU A 58 10.75 11.62 -1.40
C GLU A 58 11.82 11.50 -2.48
N ASN A 59 11.37 11.61 -3.74
CA ASN A 59 12.24 11.75 -4.91
C ASN A 59 13.30 10.65 -5.07
N VAL A 60 12.93 9.40 -4.77
CA VAL A 60 13.80 8.23 -4.89
C VAL A 60 13.14 7.11 -5.70
N ILE A 61 13.98 6.29 -6.34
CA ILE A 61 13.61 4.98 -6.87
C ILE A 61 14.16 3.94 -5.90
N ILE A 62 13.30 3.10 -5.34
CA ILE A 62 13.68 1.98 -4.47
C ILE A 62 13.62 0.71 -5.32
N PHE A 63 14.76 0.06 -5.49
CA PHE A 63 14.90 -1.14 -6.31
C PHE A 63 15.28 -2.33 -5.42
N GLY A 64 14.36 -3.29 -5.29
CA GLY A 64 14.55 -4.50 -4.50
C GLY A 64 14.99 -5.73 -5.31
N ASN A 65 15.03 -6.87 -4.64
CA ASN A 65 15.44 -8.16 -5.18
C ASN A 65 14.27 -9.14 -5.45
N GLY A 66 13.03 -8.67 -5.39
CA GLY A 66 11.80 -9.46 -5.57
C GLY A 66 11.23 -10.07 -4.28
N THR A 67 11.96 -10.00 -3.16
CA THR A 67 11.53 -10.57 -1.86
C THR A 67 11.40 -9.53 -0.74
N ASN A 68 11.92 -8.32 -0.96
CA ASN A 68 11.95 -7.28 0.07
C ASN A 68 10.58 -6.62 0.27
N THR A 69 10.35 -6.11 1.49
CA THR A 69 9.47 -4.96 1.70
C THR A 69 10.25 -3.68 1.43
N ALA A 70 9.76 -2.80 0.55
CA ALA A 70 10.46 -1.54 0.26
C ALA A 70 10.39 -0.57 1.44
N ILE A 71 9.18 -0.25 1.92
CA ILE A 71 8.99 0.69 3.04
C ILE A 71 8.14 0.03 4.13
N LEU A 72 8.66 -0.03 5.36
CA LEU A 72 7.94 -0.49 6.54
C LEU A 72 7.56 0.69 7.44
N LEU A 73 6.26 0.80 7.72
CA LEU A 73 5.67 1.72 8.69
C LEU A 73 5.10 0.91 9.86
N GLN A 74 5.91 0.72 10.91
CA GLN A 74 5.52 -0.01 12.11
C GLN A 74 5.38 0.93 13.31
N ASN A 75 4.15 1.05 13.84
CA ASN A 75 3.80 2.02 14.88
C ASN A 75 4.11 3.47 14.47
N VAL A 76 3.80 3.81 13.22
CA VAL A 76 4.14 5.10 12.61
C VAL A 76 2.87 5.88 12.32
N PHE A 77 2.83 7.10 12.85
CA PHE A 77 1.86 8.12 12.56
C PHE A 77 2.42 9.16 11.60
N ASN A 78 1.59 9.69 10.70
CA ASN A 78 1.90 10.88 9.92
C ASN A 78 3.21 10.81 9.09
N CYS A 79 3.58 9.62 8.57
CA CYS A 79 4.67 9.54 7.60
C CYS A 79 4.17 9.98 6.21
N GLN A 80 5.00 10.73 5.49
CA GLN A 80 4.75 11.15 4.12
C GLN A 80 5.70 10.41 3.17
N ILE A 81 5.13 9.72 2.19
CA ILE A 81 5.84 9.07 1.08
C ILE A 81 5.35 9.73 -0.20
N ARG A 82 6.21 10.48 -0.89
CA ARG A 82 5.79 11.26 -2.06
C ARG A 82 6.77 11.22 -3.22
N ASN A 83 6.26 11.11 -4.45
CA ASN A 83 7.10 11.06 -5.65
C ASN A 83 8.20 9.99 -5.52
N VAL A 84 7.79 8.76 -5.24
CA VAL A 84 8.66 7.59 -5.06
C VAL A 84 8.30 6.54 -6.10
N SER A 85 9.30 5.91 -6.68
CA SER A 85 9.10 4.70 -7.50
C SER A 85 9.62 3.49 -6.75
N ILE A 86 8.88 2.38 -6.73
CA ILE A 86 9.26 1.11 -6.09
C ILE A 86 9.26 0.02 -7.15
N VAL A 87 10.37 -0.71 -7.26
CA VAL A 87 10.56 -1.70 -8.33
C VAL A 87 11.06 -3.01 -7.75
N ASN A 88 10.48 -4.11 -8.22
CA ASN A 88 10.93 -5.48 -7.91
C ASN A 88 11.03 -5.75 -6.40
N CYS A 89 9.93 -5.49 -5.68
CA CYS A 89 9.80 -5.81 -4.26
C CYS A 89 8.68 -6.83 -4.07
N ASP A 90 8.72 -7.62 -3.01
CA ASP A 90 7.53 -8.42 -2.67
C ASP A 90 6.40 -7.47 -2.27
N THR A 91 6.67 -6.57 -1.33
CA THR A 91 5.69 -5.59 -0.81
C THR A 91 6.23 -4.17 -1.01
N GLY A 92 5.42 -3.28 -1.61
CA GLY A 92 5.78 -1.88 -1.81
C GLY A 92 5.81 -1.10 -0.50
N VAL A 93 4.64 -0.84 0.08
CA VAL A 93 4.52 -0.19 1.40
C VAL A 93 3.75 -1.10 2.34
N LYS A 94 4.37 -1.43 3.48
CA LYS A 94 3.75 -2.24 4.54
C LYS A 94 3.46 -1.37 5.76
N LEU A 95 2.21 -1.34 6.17
CA LEU A 95 1.75 -0.76 7.43
C LEU A 95 1.45 -1.89 8.40
N THR A 96 2.00 -1.81 9.61
CA THR A 96 1.72 -2.77 10.68
C THR A 96 1.84 -2.11 12.05
N SER A 97 1.42 -2.78 13.11
CA SER A 97 1.57 -2.30 14.48
C SER A 97 2.05 -3.41 15.41
N THR A 98 2.53 -3.05 16.60
CA THR A 98 2.86 -4.01 17.66
C THR A 98 2.36 -3.51 19.01
N GLY A 99 2.08 -4.44 19.93
CA GLY A 99 1.50 -4.11 21.24
C GLY A 99 0.20 -3.32 21.12
N SER A 100 0.06 -2.27 21.94
CA SER A 100 -1.06 -1.32 21.87
C SER A 100 -0.85 -0.18 20.87
N GLY A 101 0.19 -0.26 20.02
CA GLY A 101 0.53 0.76 19.03
C GLY A 101 -0.42 0.81 17.83
N TRP A 102 -0.31 1.89 17.06
CA TRP A 102 -1.13 2.17 15.87
C TRP A 102 -0.25 2.67 14.71
N SER A 103 -0.69 2.47 13.46
CA SER A 103 -0.03 3.04 12.28
C SER A 103 -1.04 3.80 11.42
N GLN A 104 -1.28 5.06 11.75
CA GLN A 104 -2.40 5.86 11.24
C GLN A 104 -1.94 7.14 10.56
N SER A 105 -2.86 7.79 9.84
CA SER A 105 -2.64 9.11 9.24
C SER A 105 -1.42 9.18 8.32
N ASN A 106 -1.02 8.06 7.73
CA ASN A 106 0.12 8.02 6.81
C ASN A 106 -0.33 8.47 5.42
N HIS A 107 0.54 9.17 4.70
CA HIS A 107 0.27 9.69 3.35
C HIS A 107 1.17 9.00 2.33
N ILE A 108 0.56 8.33 1.36
CA ILE A 108 1.23 7.64 0.25
C ILE A 108 0.73 8.29 -1.05
N GLN A 109 1.53 9.19 -1.62
CA GLN A 109 1.09 10.09 -2.68
C GLN A 109 2.04 10.10 -3.88
N HIS A 110 1.50 10.08 -5.11
CA HIS A 110 2.32 10.08 -6.34
C HIS A 110 3.38 8.96 -6.33
N VAL A 111 2.97 7.74 -5.94
CA VAL A 111 3.86 6.58 -5.84
C VAL A 111 3.61 5.63 -7.02
N ARG A 112 4.69 5.19 -7.67
CA ARG A 112 4.64 4.24 -8.78
C ARG A 112 5.30 2.95 -8.35
N MET A 113 4.61 1.83 -8.48
CA MET A 113 5.11 0.51 -8.11
C MET A 113 5.12 -0.39 -9.33
N SER A 114 6.23 -1.10 -9.56
CA SER A 114 6.39 -1.97 -10.72
C SER A 114 6.99 -3.30 -10.34
N TYR A 115 6.39 -4.38 -10.84
CA TYR A 115 6.79 -5.76 -10.54
C TYR A 115 6.78 -6.05 -9.04
N VAL A 116 5.71 -5.65 -8.36
CA VAL A 116 5.48 -5.99 -6.96
C VAL A 116 4.46 -7.12 -6.81
N ASN A 117 4.57 -7.94 -5.76
CA ASN A 117 3.51 -8.92 -5.47
C ASN A 117 2.35 -8.25 -4.71
N LYS A 118 2.70 -7.30 -3.84
CA LYS A 118 1.79 -6.49 -3.03
C LYS A 118 2.13 -5.02 -3.15
N GLY A 119 1.17 -4.18 -3.55
CA GLY A 119 1.39 -2.73 -3.63
C GLY A 119 1.43 -2.09 -2.24
N VAL A 120 0.27 -1.96 -1.62
CA VAL A 120 0.13 -1.48 -0.23
C VAL A 120 -0.47 -2.59 0.63
N GLN A 121 0.19 -2.93 1.73
CA GLN A 121 -0.25 -3.98 2.65
C GLN A 121 -0.54 -3.38 4.03
N PHE A 122 -1.79 -3.51 4.48
CA PHE A 122 -2.16 -3.38 5.88
C PHE A 122 -2.03 -4.77 6.52
N ALA A 123 -0.93 -4.99 7.22
CA ALA A 123 -0.56 -6.29 7.76
C ALA A 123 -0.92 -6.41 9.24
N PRO A 124 -1.45 -7.56 9.68
CA PRO A 124 -1.81 -7.76 11.08
C PRO A 124 -0.60 -7.64 12.00
N GLY A 125 -0.85 -7.09 13.19
CA GLY A 125 0.05 -6.89 14.30
C GLY A 125 -0.55 -5.87 15.28
N GLY A 126 -0.30 -6.04 16.58
CA GLY A 126 -0.74 -5.09 17.61
C GLY A 126 -2.25 -4.82 17.59
N THR A 127 -2.65 -3.54 17.50
CA THR A 127 -4.07 -3.13 17.48
C THR A 127 -4.75 -3.30 16.12
N ASN A 128 -3.97 -3.56 15.06
CA ASN A 128 -4.44 -3.67 13.68
C ASN A 128 -5.14 -2.43 13.13
N ASN A 129 -4.82 -1.25 13.68
CA ASN A 129 -5.53 -0.03 13.36
C ASN A 129 -4.73 0.88 12.41
N PHE A 130 -5.35 1.22 11.27
CA PHE A 130 -4.73 1.97 10.17
C PHE A 130 -5.55 3.19 9.72
N GLY A 131 -6.33 3.75 10.65
CA GLY A 131 -7.21 4.88 10.41
C GLY A 131 -6.56 6.08 9.72
N PHE A 132 -7.38 6.83 8.98
CA PHE A 132 -7.02 8.10 8.34
C PHE A 132 -5.84 8.04 7.38
N THR A 133 -5.46 6.84 6.92
CA THR A 133 -4.39 6.66 5.94
C THR A 133 -4.86 7.20 4.58
N HIS A 134 -4.04 8.02 3.93
CA HIS A 134 -4.35 8.66 2.66
C HIS A 134 -3.48 8.09 1.55
N ILE A 135 -4.10 7.42 0.58
CA ILE A 135 -3.45 6.83 -0.59
C ILE A 135 -3.99 7.58 -1.81
N GLU A 136 -3.13 8.27 -2.55
CA GLU A 136 -3.56 9.12 -3.66
C GLU A 136 -2.59 9.08 -4.85
N ASP A 137 -3.14 8.87 -6.05
CA ASP A 137 -2.36 8.72 -7.28
C ASP A 137 -1.24 7.69 -7.13
N VAL A 138 -1.65 6.51 -6.67
CA VAL A 138 -0.77 5.35 -6.53
C VAL A 138 -1.02 4.38 -7.67
N ASN A 139 0.03 4.06 -8.41
CA ASN A 139 -0.01 3.27 -9.63
C ASN A 139 0.77 1.97 -9.39
N ILE A 140 0.11 0.81 -9.49
CA ILE A 140 0.67 -0.49 -9.07
C ILE A 140 0.62 -1.48 -10.24
N SER A 141 1.78 -1.81 -10.80
CA SER A 141 1.93 -2.94 -11.72
C SER A 141 2.38 -4.17 -10.94
N LEU A 142 1.50 -5.18 -10.88
CA LEU A 142 1.78 -6.44 -10.21
C LEU A 142 2.74 -7.31 -11.03
N ASN A 143 3.51 -8.15 -10.34
CA ASN A 143 4.45 -9.09 -10.95
C ASN A 143 3.73 -10.32 -11.54
N ASN A 144 4.47 -11.21 -12.20
CA ASN A 144 3.99 -12.53 -12.65
C ASN A 144 4.28 -13.61 -11.58
N SER A 145 3.59 -13.53 -10.44
CA SER A 145 3.77 -14.47 -9.30
C SER A 145 2.42 -14.99 -8.78
N GLN A 146 2.44 -15.71 -7.67
CA GLN A 146 1.24 -16.12 -6.91
C GLN A 146 0.89 -15.08 -5.84
N ASN A 147 -0.36 -15.10 -5.35
CA ASN A 147 -0.86 -14.24 -4.26
C ASN A 147 -0.71 -12.73 -4.51
N LEU A 148 -1.06 -12.31 -5.73
CA LEU A 148 -0.92 -10.94 -6.22
C LEU A 148 -2.08 -10.05 -5.74
N ASN A 149 -1.79 -9.02 -4.96
CA ASN A 149 -2.78 -8.10 -4.41
C ASN A 149 -2.32 -6.64 -4.59
N GLY A 150 -3.09 -5.80 -5.27
CA GLY A 150 -2.77 -4.37 -5.38
C GLY A 150 -2.74 -3.69 -4.01
N ILE A 151 -3.88 -3.75 -3.31
CA ILE A 151 -4.02 -3.35 -1.92
C ILE A 151 -4.47 -4.57 -1.11
N GLU A 152 -3.72 -4.93 -0.06
CA GLU A 152 -4.04 -6.05 0.82
C GLU A 152 -4.42 -5.53 2.21
N ILE A 153 -5.60 -5.92 2.68
CA ILE A 153 -6.09 -5.68 4.03
C ILE A 153 -6.17 -7.04 4.70
N GLY A 154 -5.16 -7.34 5.54
CA GLY A 154 -5.02 -8.63 6.20
C GLY A 154 -6.10 -8.88 7.26
N THR A 155 -6.12 -10.12 7.76
CA THR A 155 -7.09 -10.55 8.78
C THR A 155 -7.08 -9.63 10.00
N GLY A 156 -8.25 -9.13 10.40
CA GLY A 156 -8.41 -8.26 11.56
C GLY A 156 -7.87 -6.83 11.40
N CYS A 157 -7.28 -6.48 10.24
CA CYS A 157 -6.82 -5.13 9.90
C CYS A 157 -8.01 -4.18 9.71
N LYS A 158 -7.90 -2.96 10.23
CA LYS A 158 -8.99 -1.97 10.26
C LYS A 158 -8.54 -0.62 9.70
N PRO A 159 -8.33 -0.49 8.37
CA PRO A 159 -8.40 0.82 7.75
C PRO A 159 -9.79 1.44 7.99
N TYR A 160 -9.82 2.61 8.61
CA TYR A 160 -11.06 3.35 8.85
C TYR A 160 -10.89 4.82 8.51
N SER A 161 -11.94 5.48 7.99
CA SER A 161 -11.88 6.91 7.62
C SER A 161 -10.70 7.25 6.71
N SER A 162 -10.30 6.31 5.86
CA SER A 162 -9.16 6.43 4.95
C SER A 162 -9.62 6.88 3.56
N PHE A 163 -8.72 7.54 2.83
CA PHE A 163 -8.91 7.84 1.41
C PHE A 163 -8.02 6.92 0.58
N ILE A 164 -8.60 6.26 -0.42
CA ILE A 164 -7.84 5.36 -1.30
C ILE A 164 -8.17 5.69 -2.76
N LYS A 165 -7.18 6.20 -3.49
CA LYS A 165 -7.20 6.39 -4.93
C LYS A 165 -5.99 5.73 -5.58
N ALA A 166 -6.22 4.60 -6.24
CA ALA A 166 -5.16 3.80 -6.85
C ALA A 166 -5.57 3.14 -8.18
N ASN A 167 -4.59 2.92 -9.04
CA ASN A 167 -4.70 2.12 -10.26
C ASN A 167 -3.85 0.86 -10.12
N VAL A 168 -4.42 -0.29 -10.46
CA VAL A 168 -3.73 -1.58 -10.44
C VAL A 168 -3.75 -2.21 -11.82
N TRP A 169 -2.60 -2.72 -12.26
CA TRP A 169 -2.45 -3.50 -13.48
C TRP A 169 -1.82 -4.86 -13.22
N SER A 170 -2.27 -5.86 -13.97
CA SER A 170 -1.73 -7.22 -13.90
C SER A 170 -1.91 -7.97 -15.21
N SER A 171 -0.97 -8.86 -15.50
CA SER A 171 -1.04 -9.85 -16.59
C SER A 171 -1.49 -11.25 -16.12
N GLN A 172 -1.65 -11.45 -14.81
CA GLN A 172 -1.93 -12.77 -14.18
C GLN A 172 -3.17 -12.71 -13.28
N GLN A 173 -3.52 -13.84 -12.66
CA GLN A 173 -4.57 -13.88 -11.65
C GLN A 173 -4.19 -13.06 -10.41
N CYS A 174 -5.03 -12.09 -10.06
CA CYS A 174 -4.76 -11.14 -8.99
C CYS A 174 -6.05 -10.56 -8.42
N ASN A 175 -5.93 -9.90 -7.27
CA ASN A 175 -6.96 -9.03 -6.73
C ASN A 175 -6.49 -7.57 -6.78
N GLY A 176 -7.37 -6.67 -7.20
CA GLY A 176 -7.10 -5.25 -7.10
C GLY A 176 -7.02 -4.82 -5.64
N ILE A 177 -8.09 -5.08 -4.90
CA ILE A 177 -8.15 -5.02 -3.44
C ILE A 177 -8.46 -6.43 -2.92
N TYR A 178 -7.64 -6.95 -2.01
CA TYR A 178 -7.95 -8.11 -1.20
C TYR A 178 -8.26 -7.66 0.22
N CYS A 179 -9.42 -8.05 0.76
CA CYS A 179 -9.82 -7.69 2.11
C CYS A 179 -10.26 -8.93 2.89
N ASP A 180 -9.49 -9.30 3.92
CA ASP A 180 -9.91 -10.22 4.97
C ASP A 180 -10.00 -9.52 6.34
N GLY A 181 -9.93 -8.18 6.35
CA GLY A 181 -10.13 -7.36 7.53
C GLY A 181 -11.43 -6.54 7.46
N GLU A 182 -11.36 -5.29 7.89
CA GLU A 182 -12.48 -4.38 7.99
C GLU A 182 -12.20 -3.08 7.24
N ILE A 183 -13.12 -2.66 6.36
CA ILE A 183 -13.09 -1.35 5.70
C ILE A 183 -14.30 -0.55 6.16
N LYS A 184 -14.09 0.51 6.94
CA LYS A 184 -15.17 1.37 7.45
C LYS A 184 -14.94 2.84 7.16
N TYR A 185 -15.98 3.53 6.71
CA TYR A 185 -15.96 4.99 6.49
C TYR A 185 -14.87 5.46 5.51
N CYS A 186 -14.40 4.58 4.63
CA CYS A 186 -13.39 4.93 3.64
C CYS A 186 -14.06 5.48 2.36
N LEU A 187 -13.39 6.44 1.73
CA LEU A 187 -13.68 6.82 0.34
C LEU A 187 -12.69 6.11 -0.58
N ILE A 188 -13.20 5.23 -1.44
CA ILE A 188 -12.36 4.39 -2.30
C ILE A 188 -12.71 4.67 -3.76
N ASN A 189 -11.73 5.17 -4.51
CA ASN A 189 -11.79 5.37 -5.96
C ASN A 189 -10.70 4.53 -6.62
N PHE A 190 -11.09 3.39 -7.15
CA PHE A 190 -10.14 2.35 -7.52
C PHE A 190 -10.36 1.90 -8.96
N ASN A 191 -9.26 1.81 -9.72
CA ASN A 191 -9.26 1.24 -11.06
C ASN A 191 -8.40 -0.02 -11.07
N HIS A 192 -8.94 -1.12 -11.61
CA HIS A 192 -8.19 -2.34 -11.84
C HIS A 192 -8.40 -2.83 -13.26
N GLU A 193 -7.31 -2.89 -14.01
CA GLU A 193 -7.29 -3.31 -15.39
C GLU A 193 -6.34 -4.48 -15.58
N LYS A 194 -6.78 -5.50 -16.31
CA LYS A 194 -5.89 -6.56 -16.76
C LYS A 194 -5.46 -6.35 -18.20
N THR A 195 -4.21 -6.70 -18.46
CA THR A 195 -3.62 -6.60 -19.81
C THR A 195 -4.08 -7.73 -20.74
N THR A 196 -4.75 -8.76 -20.21
CA THR A 196 -5.31 -9.90 -20.96
C THR A 196 -6.77 -10.13 -20.59
N SER A 197 -7.63 -10.25 -21.61
CA SER A 197 -9.08 -10.42 -21.43
C SER A 197 -9.45 -11.77 -20.81
N GLY A 198 -10.43 -11.79 -19.90
CA GLY A 198 -11.07 -13.02 -19.40
C GLY A 198 -10.25 -13.84 -18.40
N ALA A 199 -9.13 -13.31 -17.91
CA ALA A 199 -8.28 -14.03 -16.97
C ALA A 199 -8.79 -13.90 -15.52
N ALA A 200 -8.73 -14.99 -14.76
CA ALA A 200 -9.17 -15.10 -13.36
C ALA A 200 -8.67 -13.95 -12.47
N GLY A 201 -9.44 -13.54 -11.46
CA GLY A 201 -9.12 -12.41 -10.58
C GLY A 201 -10.31 -11.49 -10.35
N CYS A 202 -10.17 -10.59 -9.37
CA CYS A 202 -11.27 -9.75 -8.91
C CYS A 202 -10.84 -8.28 -8.76
N GLY A 203 -11.74 -7.34 -9.03
CA GLY A 203 -11.54 -5.93 -8.69
C GLY A 203 -11.36 -5.79 -7.18
N VAL A 204 -12.37 -6.25 -6.43
CA VAL A 204 -12.35 -6.38 -4.97
C VAL A 204 -12.66 -7.83 -4.59
N TYR A 205 -11.79 -8.46 -3.80
CA TYR A 205 -12.00 -9.78 -3.22
C TYR A 205 -12.24 -9.67 -1.72
N LEU A 206 -13.35 -10.23 -1.24
CA LEU A 206 -13.73 -10.26 0.16
C LEU A 206 -13.50 -11.66 0.74
N GLY A 207 -12.54 -11.78 1.65
CA GLY A 207 -12.22 -12.98 2.42
C GLY A 207 -13.29 -13.33 3.48
N SER A 208 -13.09 -14.44 4.18
CA SER A 208 -14.05 -14.95 5.17
C SER A 208 -14.32 -13.99 6.32
N ASN A 209 -13.30 -13.22 6.71
CA ASN A 209 -13.34 -12.27 7.81
C ASN A 209 -13.66 -10.84 7.36
N ALA A 210 -13.92 -10.64 6.06
CA ALA A 210 -14.22 -9.33 5.51
C ALA A 210 -15.45 -8.70 6.17
N VAL A 211 -15.28 -7.44 6.59
CA VAL A 211 -16.36 -6.57 7.09
C VAL A 211 -16.32 -5.25 6.32
N ILE A 212 -17.39 -4.94 5.61
CA ILE A 212 -17.58 -3.66 4.92
C ILE A 212 -18.62 -2.85 5.70
N GLY A 213 -18.30 -1.60 6.07
CA GLY A 213 -19.16 -0.75 6.89
C GLY A 213 -20.48 -0.37 6.21
N SER A 214 -21.60 -0.85 6.73
CA SER A 214 -22.96 -0.64 6.20
C SER A 214 -23.59 0.71 6.57
N SER A 215 -22.81 1.80 6.61
CA SER A 215 -23.29 3.11 7.09
C SER A 215 -23.30 4.16 5.98
N ILE A 216 -24.20 5.14 6.14
CA ILE A 216 -24.69 6.15 5.17
C ILE A 216 -23.60 6.99 4.45
N ASN A 217 -22.32 6.87 4.83
CA ASN A 217 -21.20 7.67 4.30
C ASN A 217 -20.06 6.82 3.70
N GLN A 218 -20.29 5.56 3.36
CA GLN A 218 -19.31 4.75 2.63
C GLN A 218 -19.61 4.78 1.13
N SER A 219 -18.63 5.17 0.32
CA SER A 219 -18.76 5.13 -1.14
C SER A 219 -17.56 4.40 -1.73
N PHE A 220 -17.83 3.25 -2.30
CA PHE A 220 -16.91 2.55 -3.18
C PHE A 220 -17.20 2.96 -4.61
N PHE A 221 -16.19 3.41 -5.32
CA PHE A 221 -16.20 3.53 -6.76
C PHE A 221 -15.13 2.60 -7.29
N VAL A 222 -15.55 1.51 -7.91
CA VAL A 222 -14.65 0.53 -8.53
C VAL A 222 -14.86 0.57 -10.04
N ALA A 223 -13.83 0.96 -10.78
CA ALA A 223 -13.73 0.73 -12.22
C ALA A 223 -12.93 -0.56 -12.45
N ALA A 224 -13.51 -1.50 -13.20
CA ALA A 224 -12.87 -2.78 -13.51
C ALA A 224 -12.92 -3.05 -15.02
N GLY A 225 -11.78 -3.41 -15.60
CA GLY A 225 -11.65 -3.78 -17.02
C GLY A 225 -10.90 -5.10 -17.19
N ASN A 226 -11.38 -5.95 -18.11
CA ASN A 226 -10.78 -7.27 -18.43
C ASN A 226 -10.68 -8.25 -17.23
N LEU A 227 -11.51 -8.11 -16.19
CA LEU A 227 -11.52 -8.98 -15.01
C LEU A 227 -12.57 -10.09 -15.08
N GLY A 228 -12.34 -11.18 -14.33
CA GLY A 228 -13.35 -12.23 -14.13
C GLY A 228 -14.59 -11.74 -13.38
N SER A 229 -14.40 -10.88 -12.36
CA SER A 229 -15.47 -10.21 -11.62
C SER A 229 -15.02 -8.85 -11.08
N ALA A 230 -15.91 -7.85 -11.04
CA ALA A 230 -15.63 -6.59 -10.37
C ALA A 230 -15.55 -6.75 -8.83
N VAL A 231 -16.43 -7.58 -8.26
CA VAL A 231 -16.47 -7.92 -6.84
C VAL A 231 -16.63 -9.43 -6.68
N CYS A 232 -15.79 -10.03 -5.85
CA CYS A 232 -15.87 -11.43 -5.44
C CYS A 232 -16.16 -11.51 -3.94
N ASN A 233 -17.30 -12.09 -3.59
CA ASN A 233 -17.71 -12.30 -2.21
C ASN A 233 -18.22 -13.73 -2.03
N PRO A 234 -17.32 -14.72 -1.92
CA PRO A 234 -17.70 -16.13 -1.80
C PRO A 234 -18.52 -16.44 -0.52
N TYR A 235 -18.66 -15.48 0.39
CA TYR A 235 -19.35 -15.63 1.68
C TYR A 235 -20.61 -14.75 1.81
N SER A 236 -21.08 -14.14 0.72
CA SER A 236 -22.38 -13.46 0.62
C SER A 236 -22.63 -12.31 1.62
N LYS A 237 -21.60 -11.49 1.91
CA LYS A 237 -21.67 -10.31 2.80
C LYS A 237 -21.85 -8.97 2.06
N ALA A 238 -23.11 -8.56 1.88
CA ALA A 238 -23.63 -7.20 1.61
C ALA A 238 -23.37 -6.47 0.26
N ASN A 239 -24.34 -5.60 -0.04
CA ASN A 239 -24.73 -4.96 -1.30
C ASN A 239 -24.23 -3.50 -1.45
N ASP A 240 -23.08 -3.14 -0.88
CA ASP A 240 -22.68 -1.73 -0.69
C ASP A 240 -21.50 -1.28 -1.58
N ILE A 241 -21.14 -2.06 -2.60
CA ILE A 241 -20.08 -1.69 -3.56
C ILE A 241 -20.73 -1.22 -4.86
N VAL A 242 -20.67 0.09 -5.12
CA VAL A 242 -21.01 0.64 -6.44
C VAL A 242 -19.81 0.44 -7.37
N TYR A 243 -20.01 -0.28 -8.46
CA TYR A 243 -18.96 -0.55 -9.44
C TYR A 243 -19.43 -0.24 -10.85
N LYS A 244 -18.47 0.07 -11.72
CA LYS A 244 -18.67 0.25 -13.16
C LYS A 244 -17.69 -0.65 -13.90
N THR A 245 -18.22 -1.51 -14.77
CA THR A 245 -17.43 -2.32 -15.69
C THR A 245 -17.34 -1.61 -17.04
N TYR A 246 -16.17 -1.63 -17.67
CA TYR A 246 -15.97 -1.21 -19.05
C TYR A 246 -15.45 -2.38 -19.88
#